data_AF-R7T041-F1
#
_entry.id   AF-R7T041-F1
#
_cell.length_a   1.000
_cell.length_b   1.000
_cell.length_c   1.000
_cell.angle_alpha   90.00
_cell.angle_beta   90.00
_cell.angle_gamma   90.00
#
_symmetry.space_group_name_H-M   'P 1'
#
loop_
_entity.id
_entity.type
_entity.pdbx_description
1 polymer ?
#
loop_
_entity_poly.entity_id
_entity_poly.type
_entity_poly.pdbx_seq_one_letter_code
_entity_poly.pdbx_strand_id
1 'polypeptide(L)'
;MSAIDSKLLSQLAPRDYDGKEAQAGLCFAAMAKLYHTQLVASLIAANLAWIMVLNKLTDDAARWAGPHINDLADGKVVWSNVDAFETAFKAHFCAVDNKKAALSELVKLCKASHKLGAAKDYTVNFNAIAARTPLSDEDKRARYMFATRIARNIIFFPHKLLQVMSPALL
;
A
#
# COMPACT_ATOMS: atom_id res chain seq x y z
N MET A 1 -5.20 -6.79 -38.55
CA MET A 1 -5.56 -6.47 -37.15
C MET A 1 -5.88 -7.79 -36.47
N SER A 2 -5.06 -8.23 -35.51
CA SER A 2 -5.29 -9.51 -34.82
C SER A 2 -6.43 -9.31 -33.82
N ALA A 3 -7.54 -10.02 -34.03
CA ALA A 3 -8.60 -10.12 -33.04
C ALA A 3 -7.99 -10.72 -31.77
N ILE A 4 -8.01 -9.97 -30.67
CA ILE A 4 -7.59 -10.49 -29.38
C ILE A 4 -8.51 -11.67 -29.08
N ASP A 5 -7.90 -12.84 -28.85
CA ASP A 5 -8.62 -14.07 -28.54
C ASP A 5 -9.48 -13.81 -27.28
N SER A 6 -10.79 -14.02 -27.40
CA SER A 6 -11.75 -13.96 -26.27
C SER A 6 -11.29 -14.77 -25.05
N LYS A 7 -10.51 -15.84 -25.29
CA LYS A 7 -9.85 -16.65 -24.26
C LYS A 7 -8.76 -15.88 -23.52
N LEU A 8 -7.94 -15.10 -24.21
CA LEU A 8 -6.91 -14.28 -23.59
C LEU A 8 -7.54 -13.16 -22.76
N LEU A 9 -8.59 -12.51 -23.29
CA LEU A 9 -9.29 -11.45 -22.57
C LEU A 9 -9.95 -11.97 -21.28
N SER A 10 -10.55 -13.16 -21.30
CA SER A 10 -11.13 -13.77 -20.10
C SER A 10 -10.08 -14.18 -19.06
N GLN A 11 -8.88 -14.58 -19.47
CA GLN A 11 -7.77 -14.85 -18.56
C GLN A 11 -7.20 -13.59 -17.89
N LEU A 12 -7.29 -12.45 -18.58
CA LEU A 12 -6.84 -11.16 -18.06
C LEU A 12 -7.85 -10.49 -17.14
N ALA A 13 -9.10 -10.94 -17.13
CA ALA A 13 -10.12 -10.36 -16.27
C ALA A 13 -9.70 -10.48 -14.78
N PRO A 14 -9.72 -9.38 -14.01
CA PRO A 14 -9.41 -9.45 -12.60
C PRO A 14 -10.42 -10.37 -11.89
N ARG A 15 -9.93 -11.09 -10.88
CA ARG A 15 -10.79 -11.87 -9.96
C ARG A 15 -11.64 -10.92 -9.13
N ASP A 16 -12.74 -11.44 -8.59
CA ASP A 16 -13.59 -10.66 -7.72
C ASP A 16 -12.83 -10.24 -6.43
N TYR A 17 -13.07 -9.01 -5.97
CA TYR A 17 -12.40 -8.45 -4.80
C TYR A 17 -13.39 -7.76 -3.87
N ASP A 18 -13.35 -8.14 -2.59
CA ASP A 18 -14.32 -7.75 -1.56
C ASP A 18 -13.92 -6.51 -0.74
N GLY A 19 -12.71 -5.99 -0.94
CA GLY A 19 -12.20 -4.83 -0.21
C GLY A 19 -11.46 -5.14 1.09
N LYS A 20 -11.29 -6.42 1.48
CA LYS A 20 -10.76 -6.77 2.80
C LYS A 20 -9.24 -6.93 2.84
N GLU A 21 -8.70 -7.76 1.94
CA GLU A 21 -7.28 -8.14 1.96
C GLU A 21 -6.46 -7.23 1.04
N ALA A 22 -5.49 -6.50 1.57
CA ALA A 22 -4.73 -5.54 0.77
C ALA A 22 -3.86 -6.23 -0.29
N GLN A 23 -3.28 -7.40 0.00
CA GLN A 23 -2.51 -8.16 -0.99
C GLN A 23 -3.39 -8.62 -2.16
N ALA A 24 -4.63 -9.03 -1.88
CA ALA A 24 -5.61 -9.33 -2.92
C ALA A 24 -5.98 -8.05 -3.70
N GLY A 25 -6.10 -6.91 -3.02
CA GLY A 25 -6.28 -5.60 -3.65
C GLY A 25 -5.12 -5.20 -4.57
N LEU A 26 -3.86 -5.44 -4.18
CA LEU A 26 -2.69 -5.19 -5.02
C LEU A 26 -2.72 -6.06 -6.28
N CYS A 27 -3.04 -7.35 -6.15
CA CYS A 27 -3.22 -8.25 -7.29
C CYS A 27 -4.37 -7.80 -8.20
N PHE A 28 -5.50 -7.37 -7.60
CA PHE A 28 -6.63 -6.81 -8.32
C PHE A 28 -6.23 -5.59 -9.15
N ALA A 29 -5.56 -4.61 -8.53
CA ALA A 29 -5.15 -3.37 -9.21
C ALA A 29 -4.23 -3.64 -10.40
N ALA A 30 -3.29 -4.58 -10.25
CA ALA A 30 -2.40 -4.99 -11.35
C ALA A 30 -3.16 -5.62 -12.51
N MET A 31 -4.08 -6.55 -12.22
CA MET A 31 -4.91 -7.20 -13.25
C MET A 31 -5.90 -6.23 -13.88
N ALA A 32 -6.50 -5.33 -13.11
CA ALA A 32 -7.38 -4.28 -13.58
C ALA A 32 -6.71 -3.36 -14.61
N LYS A 33 -5.46 -2.93 -14.34
CA LYS A 33 -4.66 -2.13 -15.27
C LYS A 33 -4.41 -2.86 -16.59
N LEU A 34 -4.01 -4.12 -16.52
CA LEU A 34 -3.74 -4.93 -17.71
C LEU A 34 -5.02 -5.19 -18.51
N TYR A 35 -6.10 -5.55 -17.83
CA TYR A 35 -7.40 -5.81 -18.43
C TYR A 35 -8.00 -4.56 -19.10
N HIS A 36 -8.01 -3.42 -18.41
CA HIS A 36 -8.48 -2.15 -18.95
C HIS A 36 -7.69 -1.74 -20.20
N THR A 37 -6.35 -1.82 -20.12
CA THR A 37 -5.47 -1.47 -21.26
C THR A 37 -5.80 -2.34 -22.47
N GLN A 38 -6.04 -3.64 -22.26
CA GLN A 38 -6.39 -4.55 -23.34
C GLN A 38 -7.79 -4.28 -23.93
N LEU A 39 -8.78 -3.96 -23.09
CA LEU A 39 -10.12 -3.59 -23.55
C LEU A 39 -10.08 -2.34 -24.43
N VAL A 40 -9.38 -1.28 -23.99
CA VAL A 40 -9.26 -0.04 -24.77
C VAL A 40 -8.49 -0.27 -26.07
N ALA A 41 -7.41 -1.06 -26.04
CA ALA A 41 -6.70 -1.48 -27.25
C ALA A 41 -7.59 -2.28 -28.22
N SER A 42 -8.63 -2.94 -27.71
CA SER A 42 -9.66 -3.65 -28.49
C SER A 42 -10.80 -2.74 -28.97
N LEU A 43 -10.63 -1.42 -28.94
CA LEU A 43 -11.62 -0.41 -29.30
C LEU A 43 -12.86 -0.35 -28.40
N ILE A 44 -12.80 -0.93 -27.19
CA ILE A 44 -13.83 -0.71 -26.17
C ILE A 44 -13.67 0.71 -25.62
N ALA A 45 -14.77 1.45 -25.51
CA ALA A 45 -14.78 2.78 -24.93
C ALA A 45 -14.19 2.74 -23.50
N ALA A 46 -13.31 3.67 -23.17
CA ALA A 46 -12.60 3.68 -21.88
C ALA A 46 -13.55 3.65 -20.67
N ASN A 47 -14.67 4.38 -20.73
CA ASN A 47 -15.67 4.35 -19.66
C ASN A 47 -16.29 2.96 -19.48
N LEU A 48 -16.61 2.28 -20.58
CA LEU A 48 -17.15 0.91 -20.52
C LEU A 48 -16.10 -0.06 -19.99
N ALA A 49 -14.84 0.09 -20.38
CA ALA A 49 -13.74 -0.72 -19.86
C ALA A 49 -13.59 -0.55 -18.33
N TRP A 50 -13.71 0.67 -17.82
CA TRP A 50 -13.72 0.91 -16.38
C TRP A 50 -14.93 0.29 -15.68
N ILE A 51 -16.14 0.42 -16.23
CA ILE A 51 -17.33 -0.20 -15.66
C ILE A 51 -17.15 -1.73 -15.58
N MET A 52 -16.58 -2.36 -16.61
CA MET A 52 -16.29 -3.80 -16.60
C MET A 52 -15.29 -4.20 -15.50
N VAL A 53 -14.26 -3.38 -15.27
CA VAL A 53 -13.31 -3.59 -14.16
C VAL A 53 -14.01 -3.43 -12.81
N LEU A 54 -14.77 -2.36 -12.62
CA LEU A 54 -15.43 -2.04 -11.36
C LEU A 54 -16.52 -3.06 -10.98
N ASN A 55 -17.17 -3.68 -11.97
CA ASN A 55 -18.12 -4.77 -11.75
C ASN A 55 -17.50 -6.05 -11.16
N LYS A 56 -16.16 -6.13 -11.06
CA LYS A 56 -15.45 -7.19 -10.32
C LYS A 56 -15.29 -6.89 -8.84
N LEU A 57 -15.73 -5.72 -8.37
CA LEU A 57 -15.70 -5.37 -6.96
C LEU A 57 -16.99 -5.86 -6.29
N THR A 58 -16.85 -6.50 -5.13
CA THR A 58 -17.94 -7.08 -4.34
C THR A 58 -17.96 -6.47 -2.94
N ASP A 59 -19.06 -6.66 -2.20
CA ASP A 59 -19.22 -6.22 -0.81
C ASP A 59 -18.79 -4.76 -0.55
N ASP A 60 -17.81 -4.53 0.34
CA ASP A 60 -17.34 -3.20 0.71
C ASP A 60 -16.69 -2.50 -0.49
N ALA A 61 -16.00 -3.25 -1.36
CA ALA A 61 -15.42 -2.68 -2.56
C ALA A 61 -16.47 -2.27 -3.60
N ALA A 62 -17.61 -2.98 -3.68
CA ALA A 62 -18.72 -2.59 -4.54
C ALA A 62 -19.34 -1.24 -4.10
N ARG A 63 -19.42 -0.98 -2.78
CA ARG A 63 -19.91 0.31 -2.26
C ARG A 63 -19.01 1.47 -2.64
N TRP A 64 -17.70 1.26 -2.64
CA TRP A 64 -16.74 2.24 -3.15
C TRP A 64 -16.87 2.46 -4.66
N ALA A 65 -17.12 1.40 -5.43
CA ALA A 65 -17.23 1.46 -6.89
C ALA A 65 -18.49 2.19 -7.38
N GLY A 66 -19.61 2.08 -6.66
CA GLY A 66 -20.93 2.53 -7.09
C GLY A 66 -20.98 3.98 -7.62
N PRO A 67 -20.51 4.99 -6.86
CA PRO A 67 -20.50 6.37 -7.34
C PRO A 67 -19.69 6.56 -8.63
N HIS A 68 -18.55 5.88 -8.75
CA HIS A 68 -17.69 5.94 -9.92
C HIS A 68 -18.36 5.31 -11.16
N ILE A 69 -19.08 4.19 -10.98
CA ILE A 69 -19.85 3.55 -12.07
C ILE A 69 -20.91 4.50 -12.60
N ASN A 70 -21.64 5.20 -11.72
CA ASN A 70 -22.66 6.17 -12.12
C ASN A 70 -22.04 7.33 -12.93
N ASP A 71 -20.94 7.90 -12.43
CA ASP A 71 -20.24 8.99 -13.14
C ASP A 71 -19.72 8.54 -14.52
N LEU A 72 -19.21 7.31 -14.63
CA LEU A 72 -18.75 6.75 -15.91
C LEU A 72 -19.91 6.51 -16.88
N ALA A 73 -21.07 6.05 -16.38
CA ALA A 73 -22.27 5.83 -17.17
C ALA A 73 -22.86 7.16 -17.70
N ASP A 74 -22.71 8.24 -16.94
CA ASP A 74 -23.04 9.61 -17.34
C ASP A 74 -22.02 10.20 -18.34
N GLY A 75 -21.00 9.44 -18.74
CA GLY A 75 -19.97 9.89 -19.68
C GLY A 75 -18.87 10.75 -19.05
N LYS A 76 -18.82 10.88 -17.73
CA LYS A 76 -17.77 11.65 -17.05
C LYS A 76 -16.45 10.89 -17.09
N VAL A 77 -15.36 11.65 -17.07
CA VAL A 77 -14.01 11.12 -16.93
C VAL A 77 -13.67 11.05 -15.45
N VAL A 78 -13.72 9.85 -14.86
CA VAL A 78 -13.40 9.64 -13.43
C VAL A 78 -11.89 9.55 -13.19
N TRP A 79 -11.16 8.86 -14.08
CA TRP A 79 -9.70 8.76 -14.03
C TRP A 79 -9.10 9.16 -15.36
N SER A 80 -8.06 10.00 -15.32
CA SER A 80 -7.35 10.47 -16.51
C SER A 80 -6.51 9.38 -17.19
N ASN A 81 -6.07 8.37 -16.44
CA ASN A 81 -5.29 7.23 -16.92
C ASN A 81 -5.35 6.08 -15.90
N VAL A 82 -4.75 4.94 -16.26
CA VAL A 82 -4.72 3.73 -15.42
C VAL A 82 -3.93 3.93 -14.11
N ASP A 83 -2.94 4.82 -14.09
CA ASP A 83 -2.13 5.08 -12.89
C ASP A 83 -2.90 5.92 -11.86
N ALA A 84 -3.78 6.81 -12.33
CA ALA A 84 -4.69 7.58 -11.48
C ALA A 84 -5.70 6.65 -10.78
N PHE A 85 -6.25 5.68 -11.51
CA PHE A 85 -7.08 4.62 -10.91
C PHE A 85 -6.29 3.81 -9.88
N GLU A 86 -5.10 3.32 -10.24
CA GLU A 86 -4.28 2.49 -9.36
C GLU A 86 -3.93 3.21 -8.05
N THR A 87 -3.61 4.50 -8.14
CA THR A 87 -3.33 5.37 -6.99
C THR A 87 -4.55 5.51 -6.08
N ALA A 88 -5.71 5.85 -6.65
CA ALA A 88 -6.96 6.01 -5.90
C ALA A 88 -7.38 4.69 -5.22
N PHE A 89 -7.30 3.58 -5.94
CA PHE A 89 -7.64 2.25 -5.45
C PHE A 89 -6.74 1.82 -4.30
N LYS A 90 -5.41 1.94 -4.46
CA LYS A 90 -4.43 1.57 -3.43
C LYS A 90 -4.55 2.45 -2.19
N ALA A 91 -4.84 3.73 -2.36
CA ALA A 91 -5.08 4.63 -1.24
C ALA A 91 -6.30 4.20 -0.41
N HIS A 92 -7.35 3.68 -1.06
CA HIS A 92 -8.57 3.25 -0.37
C HIS A 92 -8.41 1.88 0.31
N PHE A 93 -7.93 0.87 -0.42
CA PHE A 93 -7.93 -0.53 0.06
C PHE A 93 -6.58 -1.02 0.59
N CYS A 94 -5.47 -0.48 0.11
CA CYS A 94 -4.14 -1.02 0.42
C CYS A 94 -3.35 -0.19 1.45
N ALA A 95 -3.86 0.98 1.85
CA ALA A 95 -3.17 1.86 2.80
C ALA A 95 -3.12 1.33 4.24
N VAL A 96 -4.05 0.45 4.64
CA VAL A 96 -4.15 -0.08 6.00
C VAL A 96 -3.15 -1.22 6.26
N ASP A 97 -2.89 -2.06 5.26
CA ASP A 97 -2.01 -3.22 5.45
C ASP A 97 -0.52 -2.85 5.36
N ASN A 98 -0.16 -1.80 4.60
CA ASN A 98 1.18 -1.20 4.71
C ASN A 98 1.49 -0.76 6.14
N LYS A 99 0.49 -0.23 6.86
CA LYS A 99 0.64 0.19 8.26
C LYS A 99 0.77 -1.02 9.20
N LYS A 100 0.00 -2.09 8.99
CA LYS A 100 0.05 -3.33 9.78
C LYS A 100 1.33 -4.12 9.52
N ALA A 101 1.76 -4.22 8.27
CA ALA A 101 3.03 -4.80 7.86
C ALA A 101 4.21 -4.01 8.43
N ALA A 102 4.19 -2.67 8.33
CA ALA A 102 5.21 -1.82 8.94
C ALA A 102 5.25 -1.98 10.47
N LEU A 103 4.09 -2.13 11.14
CA LEU A 103 4.06 -2.41 12.58
C LEU A 103 4.66 -3.79 12.91
N SER A 104 4.37 -4.81 12.10
CA SER A 104 4.94 -6.16 12.25
C SER A 104 6.46 -6.17 12.03
N GLU A 105 6.95 -5.49 10.99
CA GLU A 105 8.37 -5.29 10.72
C GLU A 105 9.04 -4.52 11.88
N LEU A 106 8.39 -3.48 12.41
CA LEU A 106 8.90 -2.72 13.53
C LEU A 106 9.04 -3.59 14.79
N VAL A 107 8.05 -4.44 15.08
CA VAL A 107 8.10 -5.39 16.19
C VAL A 107 9.22 -6.42 16.00
N LYS A 108 9.41 -6.95 14.79
CA LYS A 108 10.50 -7.88 14.47
C LYS A 108 11.87 -7.22 14.65
N LEU A 109 12.03 -5.99 14.14
CA LEU A 109 13.27 -5.21 14.30
C LEU A 109 13.57 -4.95 15.77
N CYS A 110 12.57 -4.56 16.57
CA CYS A 110 12.73 -4.34 18.01
C CYS A 110 13.17 -5.62 18.74
N LYS A 111 12.61 -6.79 18.41
CA LYS A 111 13.03 -8.08 18.99
C LYS A 111 14.43 -8.50 18.56
N ALA A 112 14.83 -8.16 17.34
CA ALA A 112 16.14 -8.49 16.77
C ALA A 112 17.23 -7.45 17.10
N SER A 113 16.96 -6.47 17.96
CA SER A 113 17.90 -5.36 18.25
C SER A 113 19.27 -5.86 18.75
N HIS A 114 19.29 -6.97 19.49
CA HIS A 114 20.51 -7.62 19.99
C HIS A 114 21.39 -8.28 18.91
N LYS A 115 20.88 -8.45 17.68
CA LYS A 115 21.61 -9.09 16.56
C LYS A 115 22.18 -8.08 15.57
N LEU A 116 21.79 -6.82 15.65
CA LEU A 116 22.27 -5.76 14.77
C LEU A 116 23.60 -5.23 15.32
N GLY A 117 24.70 -5.59 14.66
CA GLY A 117 26.08 -5.31 15.11
C GLY A 117 26.46 -3.83 15.24
N ALA A 118 25.72 -2.90 14.62
CA ALA A 118 25.95 -1.47 14.74
C ALA A 118 24.68 -0.68 15.09
N ALA A 119 24.77 0.18 16.11
CA ALA A 119 23.68 1.06 16.54
C ALA A 119 23.19 2.02 15.44
N LYS A 120 24.07 2.36 14.48
CA LYS A 120 23.75 3.20 13.32
C LYS A 120 22.78 2.49 12.36
N ASP A 121 23.02 1.20 12.08
CA ASP A 121 22.20 0.40 11.17
C ASP A 121 20.82 0.13 11.76
N TYR A 122 20.75 -0.10 13.08
CA TYR A 122 19.48 -0.19 13.79
C TYR A 122 18.64 1.09 13.66
N THR A 123 19.28 2.25 13.82
CA THR A 123 18.60 3.57 13.79
C THR A 123 18.08 3.91 12.39
N VAL A 124 18.86 3.66 11.34
CA VAL A 124 18.43 3.86 9.95
C VAL A 124 17.22 2.97 9.63
N ASN A 125 17.30 1.68 9.98
CA ASN A 125 16.21 0.74 9.73
C ASN A 125 14.95 1.07 10.55
N PHE A 126 15.12 1.47 11.81
CA PHE A 126 14.00 1.87 12.66
C PHE A 126 13.25 3.08 12.07
N ASN A 127 13.98 4.13 11.66
CA ASN A 127 13.37 5.33 11.11
C ASN A 127 12.63 5.05 9.79
N ALA A 128 13.23 4.24 8.91
CA ALA A 128 12.62 3.86 7.64
C ALA A 128 11.32 3.05 7.81
N ILE A 129 11.26 2.18 8.82
CA ILE A 129 10.04 1.40 9.13
C ILE A 129 9.02 2.27 9.85
N ALA A 130 9.44 3.04 10.86
CA ALA A 130 8.56 3.88 11.68
C ALA A 130 7.84 4.95 10.87
N ALA A 131 8.47 5.51 9.83
CA ALA A 131 7.85 6.47 8.90
C ALA A 131 6.62 5.91 8.16
N ARG A 132 6.51 4.58 8.05
CA ARG A 132 5.38 3.87 7.40
C ARG A 132 4.30 3.42 8.40
N THR A 133 4.49 3.69 9.70
CA THR A 133 3.55 3.31 10.76
C THR A 133 2.66 4.48 11.17
N PRO A 134 1.43 4.23 11.66
CA PRO A 134 0.53 5.26 12.16
C PRO A 134 0.85 5.67 13.61
N LEU A 135 2.01 5.29 14.13
CA LEU A 135 2.40 5.55 15.51
C LEU A 135 2.59 7.05 15.75
N SER A 136 2.21 7.52 16.93
CA SER A 136 2.59 8.85 17.39
C SER A 136 4.11 8.92 17.56
N ASP A 137 4.65 10.13 17.57
CA ASP A 137 6.08 10.32 17.77
C ASP A 137 6.54 9.90 19.17
N GLU A 138 5.66 10.05 20.16
CA GLU A 138 5.87 9.53 21.52
C GLU A 138 5.95 8.00 21.53
N ASP A 139 5.05 7.31 20.81
CA ASP A 139 5.06 5.85 20.69
C ASP A 139 6.31 5.33 19.95
N LYS A 140 6.74 6.03 18.90
CA LYS A 140 7.99 5.72 18.18
C LYS A 140 9.17 5.86 19.14
N ARG A 141 9.24 6.94 19.92
CA ARG A 141 10.31 7.17 20.90
C ARG A 141 10.33 6.10 21.98
N ALA A 142 9.17 5.76 22.54
CA ALA A 142 9.04 4.72 23.56
C ALA A 142 9.54 3.35 23.06
N ARG A 143 9.16 2.95 21.83
CA ARG A 143 9.57 1.69 21.22
C ARG A 143 11.06 1.65 20.91
N TYR A 144 11.62 2.74 20.38
CA TYR A 144 13.06 2.87 20.15
C TYR A 144 13.85 2.73 21.46
N MET A 145 13.42 3.44 22.50
CA MET A 145 14.06 3.39 23.82
C MET A 145 13.95 2.01 24.46
N PHE A 146 12.78 1.35 24.37
CA PHE A 146 12.60 -0.01 24.89
C PHE A 146 13.54 -1.01 24.21
N ALA A 147 13.59 -1.00 22.87
CA ALA A 147 14.42 -1.92 22.10
C ALA A 147 15.93 -1.69 22.27
N THR A 148 16.35 -0.43 22.42
CA THR A 148 17.75 -0.06 22.68
C THR A 148 18.16 -0.26 24.13
N ARG A 149 17.25 -0.12 25.10
CA ARG A 149 17.51 -0.41 26.52
C ARG A 149 17.71 -1.90 26.77
N ILE A 150 16.98 -2.76 26.05
CA ILE A 150 17.24 -4.21 26.03
C ILE A 150 18.63 -4.52 25.45
N ALA A 151 19.07 -3.78 24.43
CA ALA A 151 20.41 -3.94 23.84
C ALA A 151 21.54 -3.35 24.71
N ARG A 152 21.25 -2.32 25.53
CA ARG A 152 22.23 -1.56 26.35
C ARG A 152 22.51 -2.08 27.75
N ASN A 153 21.97 -3.24 28.14
CA ASN A 153 22.55 -3.95 29.30
C ASN A 153 23.99 -4.44 29.03
N ILE A 154 24.54 -4.13 27.85
CA ILE A 154 25.97 -4.18 27.53
C ILE A 154 26.35 -2.80 26.97
N ILE A 155 27.03 -1.99 27.80
CA ILE A 155 27.79 -0.76 27.47
C ILE A 155 27.02 0.59 27.45
N PHE A 156 27.52 1.45 28.34
CA PHE A 156 27.29 2.88 28.61
C PHE A 156 27.02 3.76 27.37
N PHE A 157 26.06 4.69 27.45
CA PHE A 157 25.81 5.70 26.40
C PHE A 157 26.40 7.07 26.76
N PRO A 158 27.26 7.67 25.91
CA PRO A 158 27.66 9.06 26.04
C PRO A 158 26.63 9.99 25.39
N HIS A 159 26.48 11.16 26.00
CA HIS A 159 25.47 12.22 25.83
C HIS A 159 25.35 12.88 24.43
N LYS A 160 25.97 12.34 23.37
CA LYS A 160 26.08 13.02 22.05
C LYS A 160 25.11 12.55 20.96
N LEU A 161 24.27 11.53 21.21
CA LEU A 161 23.35 11.00 20.19
C LEU A 161 21.95 11.64 20.17
N LEU A 162 21.65 12.56 21.10
CA LEU A 162 20.39 13.31 21.10
C LEU A 162 20.32 14.42 20.04
N GLN A 163 21.44 14.79 19.40
CA GLN A 163 21.48 15.86 18.40
C GLN A 163 21.23 15.41 16.95
N VAL A 164 21.03 14.12 16.70
CA VAL A 164 20.80 13.57 15.34
C VAL A 164 19.31 13.29 15.07
N MET A 165 18.43 13.52 16.06
CA MET A 165 16.98 13.54 15.82
C MET A 165 16.62 14.86 15.13
N SER A 166 16.01 14.75 13.95
CA SER A 166 15.52 15.89 13.18
C SER A 166 14.66 16.81 14.07
N PRO A 167 14.79 18.15 13.97
CA PRO A 167 14.15 19.12 14.86
C PRO A 167 12.61 19.15 14.83
N ALA A 168 11.96 18.29 14.05
CA ALA A 168 10.50 18.13 14.06
C ALA A 168 9.96 17.33 15.27
N LEU A 169 10.82 17.01 16.25
CA LEU A 169 10.51 16.18 17.42
C LEU A 169 10.91 16.83 18.76
N LEU A 170 11.10 18.15 18.77
CA LEU A 170 11.27 18.95 19.99
C LEU A 170 9.99 19.72 20.33
#